data_AF-A0A154BLH3-F1
#
_entry.id   AF-A0A154BLH3-F1
#
_cell.length_a   1.000
_cell.length_b   1.000
_cell.length_c   1.000
_cell.angle_alpha   90.00
_cell.angle_beta   90.00
_cell.angle_gamma   90.00
#
_symmetry.space_group_name_H-M   'P 1'
#
loop_
_entity.id
_entity.type
_entity.pdbx_description
1 polymer ?
#
loop_
_entity_poly.entity_id
_entity_poly.type
_entity_poly.pdbx_seq_one_letter_code
_entity_poly.pdbx_strand_id
1 'polypeptide(L)' 'MNHSVWCEHLDKRSKFTIVDYRCSDGVTLLKIQSWYCPECGVHGAATQIIERPQDSAADQADTQQIAQVM' A
#
# COMPACT_ATOMS: atom_id res chain seq x y z
N MET A 1 33.83 5.24 4.51
CA MET A 1 33.08 5.89 5.62
C MET A 1 31.75 5.18 5.79
N ASN A 2 31.38 4.76 7.00
CA ASN A 2 30.03 4.25 7.29
C ASN A 2 29.07 5.45 7.37
N HIS A 3 28.36 5.73 6.28
CA HIS A 3 27.29 6.74 6.31
C HIS A 3 26.07 6.11 6.97
N SER A 4 25.96 6.26 8.30
CA SER A 4 24.72 5.93 9.00
C SER A 4 23.60 6.76 8.41
N VAL A 5 22.50 6.11 8.03
CA VAL A 5 21.29 6.77 7.53
C VAL A 5 20.61 7.59 8.65
N TRP A 6 20.91 7.27 9.91
CA TRP A 6 20.30 7.89 11.09
C TRP A 6 21.15 8.99 11.70
N CYS A 7 20.48 10.04 12.18
CA CYS A 7 21.09 11.07 13.04
C CYS A 7 21.27 10.58 14.50
N GLU A 8 21.86 11.43 15.34
CA GLU A 8 22.16 11.11 16.75
C GLU A 8 20.98 11.29 17.73
N HIS A 9 19.85 11.86 17.30
CA HIS A 9 18.68 12.05 18.18
C HIS A 9 18.13 10.72 18.70
N LEU A 10 17.64 10.68 19.93
CA LEU A 10 17.19 9.43 20.54
C LEU A 10 15.88 8.92 19.92
N ASP A 11 14.96 9.82 19.58
CA ASP A 11 13.60 9.44 19.19
C ASP A 11 13.55 9.07 17.69
N LYS A 12 13.45 7.78 17.39
CA LYS A 12 13.36 7.25 16.02
C LYS A 12 12.00 6.62 15.77
N ARG A 13 11.38 6.98 14.65
CA ARG A 13 10.04 6.50 14.27
C ARG A 13 10.06 5.90 12.89
N SER A 14 9.14 4.97 12.67
CA SER A 14 8.81 4.47 11.33
C SER A 14 7.31 4.53 11.09
N LYS A 15 6.90 4.77 9.85
CA LYS A 15 5.49 4.80 9.44
C LYS A 15 5.32 4.10 8.11
N PHE A 16 4.28 3.27 8.02
CA PHE A 16 3.78 2.76 6.75
C PHE A 16 2.65 3.64 6.23
N THR A 17 2.71 3.99 4.95
CA THR A 17 1.66 4.73 4.25
C THR A 17 1.38 4.02 2.93
N ILE A 18 0.10 3.81 2.62
CA ILE A 18 -0.33 3.30 1.32
C ILE A 18 -0.94 4.46 0.54
N VAL A 19 -0.49 4.67 -0.69
CA VAL A 19 -0.97 5.76 -1.56
C VAL A 19 -1.31 5.25 -2.96
N ASP A 20 -2.37 5.80 -3.54
CA ASP A 20 -2.64 5.69 -4.97
C ASP A 20 -1.74 6.68 -5.72
N TYR A 21 -0.79 6.16 -6.49
CA TYR A 21 0.17 6.94 -7.25
C TYR A 21 -0.19 6.91 -8.74
N ARG A 22 -0.36 8.08 -9.35
CA ARG A 22 -0.66 8.19 -10.79
C ARG A 22 0.62 8.15 -11.60
N CYS A 23 0.82 7.06 -12.33
CA CYS A 23 1.81 6.92 -13.38
C CYS A 23 1.19 7.24 -14.75
N SER A 24 2.02 7.33 -15.80
CA SER A 24 1.56 7.58 -17.17
C SER A 24 0.63 6.48 -17.71
N ASP A 25 0.77 5.27 -17.19
CA ASP A 25 0.06 4.05 -17.59
C ASP A 25 -1.15 3.72 -16.69
N GLY A 26 -1.38 4.49 -15.61
CA GLY A 26 -2.52 4.28 -14.74
C GLY A 26 -2.29 4.67 -13.28
N VAL A 27 -3.09 4.09 -12.38
CA VAL A 27 -2.94 4.25 -10.92
C VAL A 27 -2.28 2.99 -10.36
N THR A 28 -1.14 3.18 -9.70
CA THR A 28 -0.39 2.13 -9.00
C THR A 28 -0.49 2.33 -7.50
N LEU A 29 -0.73 1.26 -6.75
CA LEU A 29 -0.78 1.31 -5.30
C LEU A 29 0.64 1.15 -4.74
N LEU A 30 1.13 2.16 -4.01
CA LEU A 30 2.45 2.14 -3.40
C LEU A 30 2.35 2.01 -1.89
N LYS A 31 3.09 1.05 -1.34
CA LYS A 31 3.39 0.95 0.09
C LYS A 31 4.73 1.62 0.36
N ILE A 32 4.71 2.67 1.18
CA ILE A 32 5.89 3.46 1.55
C ILE A 32 6.17 3.23 3.04
N GLN A 33 7.35 2.74 3.37
CA GLN A 33 7.88 2.74 4.72
C GLN A 33 8.85 3.91 4.87
N SER A 34 8.54 4.86 5.74
CA SER A 34 9.40 6.01 6.01
C SER A 34 10.01 5.91 7.40
N TRP A 35 11.27 6.34 7.53
CA TRP A 35 12.02 6.43 8.76
C TRP A 35 12.32 7.90 9.05
N TYR A 36 11.95 8.37 10.23
CA TYR A 36 12.07 9.79 10.59
C TYR A 36 12.33 9.96 12.08
N CYS A 37 12.91 11.10 12.46
CA CYS A 37 12.88 11.57 13.84
C CYS A 37 12.05 12.87 13.91
N PRO A 38 11.42 13.19 15.05
CA PRO A 38 10.64 14.42 15.20
C PRO A 38 11.47 15.70 15.01
N GLU A 39 12.79 15.62 15.21
CA GLU A 39 13.69 16.79 15.19
C GLU A 39 14.21 17.12 13.79
N CYS A 40 14.67 16.11 13.02
CA CYS A 40 15.20 16.32 11.66
C CYS A 40 14.16 16.07 10.55
N GLY A 41 13.07 15.36 10.86
CA GLY A 41 12.18 14.82 9.84
C GLY A 41 12.71 13.52 9.23
N VAL A 42 12.50 13.34 7.92
CA VAL A 42 12.70 12.05 7.22
C VAL A 42 14.17 11.80 6.93
N HIS A 43 14.65 10.61 7.32
CA HIS A 43 16.00 10.11 7.04
C HIS A 43 16.04 9.19 5.84
N GLY A 44 14.95 8.50 5.55
CA GLY A 44 14.85 7.61 4.41
C GLY A 44 13.46 7.04 4.22
N ALA A 45 13.25 6.42 3.06
CA ALA A 45 12.05 5.66 2.78
C ALA A 45 12.36 4.47 1.86
N ALA A 46 11.59 3.40 2.02
CA ALA A 46 11.53 2.28 1.10
C ALA A 46 10.13 2.21 0.50
N THR A 47 10.06 1.94 -0.81
CA THR A 47 8.82 1.89 -1.57
C THR A 47 8.64 0.52 -2.19
N GLN A 48 7.42 0.00 -2.12
CA GLN A 48 7.03 -1.24 -2.76
C GLN A 48 5.73 -1.02 -3.54
N ILE A 49 5.70 -1.45 -4.80
CA ILE A 49 4.45 -1.57 -5.56
C ILE A 49 3.69 -2.77 -5.02
N ILE A 50 2.42 -2.58 -4.67
CA ILE A 50 1.55 -3.64 -4.19
C ILE A 50 0.34 -3.79 -5.11
N GLU A 51 -0.15 -5.01 -5.26
CA GLU A 51 -1.39 -5.27 -5.97
C GLU A 51 -2.58 -4.82 -5.12
N ARG A 52 -3.57 -4.20 -5.76
CA ARG A 52 -4.85 -3.95 -5.10
C ARG A 52 -5.49 -5.32 -4.85
N PRO A 53 -6.01 -5.59 -3.64
CA PRO A 53 -6.86 -6.76 -3.44
C PRO A 53 -7.96 -6.70 -4.49
N GLN A 54 -7.95 -7.65 -5.42
CA GLN A 54 -9.06 -7.78 -6.35
C GLN A 54 -10.25 -8.17 -5.49
N ASP A 55 -11.31 -7.36 -5.51
CA ASP A 55 -12.58 -7.74 -4.91
C ASP A 55 -13.06 -9.00 -5.66
N SER A 56 -12.75 -10.16 -5.11
CA SER A 56 -13.08 -11.46 -5.70
C SER A 56 -14.60 -11.59 -5.78
N ALA A 57 -15.15 -11.25 -6.95
CA ALA A 57 -16.34 -11.82 -7.56
C ALA A 57 -17.42 -12.35 -6.59
N ALA A 58 -18.11 -11.43 -5.91
CA ALA A 58 -19.51 -11.65 -5.54
C ALA A 58 -20.38 -11.30 -6.75
N ASP A 59 -20.34 -12.14 -7.78
CA ASP A 59 -21.34 -12.09 -8.86
C ASP A 59 -21.42 -13.47 -9.54
N GLN A 60 -21.80 -14.49 -8.76
CA GLN A 60 -22.40 -15.67 -9.35
C GLN A 60 -23.84 -15.30 -9.70
N ALA A 61 -24.05 -15.05 -10.97
CA ALA A 61 -25.34 -14.86 -11.60
C ALA A 61 -26.31 -15.97 -11.19
N ASP A 62 -27.33 -15.61 -10.42
CA ASP A 62 -28.51 -16.42 -10.17
C ASP A 62 -29.36 -16.39 -11.45
N THR A 63 -29.07 -17.28 -12.40
CA THR A 63 -29.87 -17.48 -13.61
C THR A 63 -30.47 -18.88 -13.61
N GLN A 64 -31.73 -18.92 -13.13
CA GLN A 64 -32.86 -19.77 -13.53
C GLN A 64 -32.70 -21.31 -13.59
N GLN A 65 -33.54 -21.99 -12.80
CA GLN A 65 -34.40 -23.04 -13.36
C GLN A 65 -35.77 -23.07 -12.68
N ILE A 66 -36.74 -22.39 -13.29
CA ILE A 66 -38.16 -22.63 -13.03
C ILE A 66 -38.50 -23.93 -13.77
N ALA A 67 -38.67 -25.02 -13.02
CA ALA A 67 -39.38 -26.20 -13.50
C ALA A 67 -40.04 -26.88 -12.31
N GLN A 68 -41.25 -26.44 -11.97
CA GLN A 68 -42.13 -27.19 -11.07
C GLN A 68 -43.55 -27.25 -11.67
N VAL A 69 -43.80 -28.39 -12.33
CA VAL A 69 -45.00 -29.23 -12.25
C VAL A 69 -46.32 -28.53 -11.86
N MET A 70 -47.24 -28.39 -12.81
CA MET A 70 -48.55 -29.07 -12.88
C MET A 70 -49.32 -28.65 -14.13
#